data_AF-A0A928D9D0-F1
#
_entry.id   AF-A0A928D9D0-F1
#
_cell.length_a   1.000
_cell.length_b   1.000
_cell.length_c   1.000
_cell.angle_alpha   90.00
_cell.angle_beta   90.00
_cell.angle_gamma   90.00
#
_symmetry.space_group_name_H-M   'P 1'
#
loop_
_entity.id
_entity.type
_entity.pdbx_description
1 polymer ?
#
loop_
_entity_poly.entity_id
_entity_poly.type
_entity_poly.pdbx_seq_one_letter_code
_entity_poly.pdbx_strand_id
1 'polypeptide(L)'
;MSSSYGDNYRLSIFGESHSAAIGVTIEGLPAGSEIDAAALQSFMERRAPGRDALSTARREADAPEFLCGVKNGVATGAPITAVIRNSDTRSQDYANLANVPRPGHADFPAEVKFGGHQDRSGGGHFS
;
A
#
# COMPACT_ATOMS: atom_id res chain seq x y z
N MET A 1 11.54 0.64 10.18
CA MET A 1 10.13 0.71 10.61
C MET A 1 9.65 -0.72 10.48
N SER A 2 9.04 -1.30 11.50
CA SER A 2 8.41 -2.61 11.30
C SER A 2 7.22 -2.39 10.38
N SER A 3 7.10 -3.17 9.32
CA SER A 3 5.89 -3.20 8.49
C SER A 3 4.92 -4.28 8.95
N SER A 4 5.24 -4.92 10.09
CA SER A 4 4.41 -5.93 10.76
C SER A 4 3.83 -5.39 12.06
N TYR A 5 2.54 -5.59 12.27
CA TYR A 5 1.74 -5.05 13.39
C TYR A 5 0.83 -6.13 13.99
N GLY A 6 0.57 -6.02 15.28
CA GLY A 6 -0.40 -6.85 16.00
C GLY A 6 0.10 -8.24 16.42
N ASP A 7 -0.63 -8.85 17.35
CA ASP A 7 -0.28 -10.13 17.98
C ASP A 7 -1.22 -11.26 17.53
N ASN A 8 -2.51 -11.17 17.88
CA ASN A 8 -3.53 -12.16 17.53
C ASN A 8 -4.03 -12.00 16.09
N TYR A 9 -4.19 -10.75 15.65
CA TYR A 9 -4.35 -10.40 14.25
C TYR A 9 -3.06 -9.75 13.81
N ARG A 10 -2.30 -10.42 12.95
CA ARG A 10 -1.02 -9.91 12.48
C ARG A 10 -1.17 -9.39 11.07
N LEU A 11 -0.75 -8.15 10.86
CA LEU A 11 -0.75 -7.50 9.56
C LEU A 11 0.69 -7.27 9.14
N SER A 12 1.03 -7.59 7.90
CA SER A 12 2.30 -7.26 7.28
C SER A 12 2.05 -6.50 5.99
N ILE A 13 2.44 -5.22 5.94
CA ILE A 13 2.26 -4.33 4.79
C ILE A 13 3.55 -4.32 3.98
N PHE A 14 3.45 -4.36 2.66
CA PHE A 14 4.60 -4.34 1.77
C PHE A 14 4.33 -3.52 0.50
N GLY A 15 5.42 -3.25 -0.22
CA GLY A 15 5.41 -2.51 -1.47
C GLY A 15 5.83 -1.05 -1.30
N GLU A 16 6.00 -0.41 -2.45
CA GLU A 16 6.43 0.98 -2.60
C GLU A 16 5.51 1.68 -3.60
N SER A 17 5.34 2.99 -3.44
CA SER A 17 4.42 3.80 -4.26
C SER A 17 4.66 3.72 -5.79
N HIS A 18 5.87 3.35 -6.23
CA HIS A 18 6.22 3.21 -7.65
C HIS A 18 6.61 1.78 -8.06
N SER A 19 6.45 0.81 -7.15
CA SER A 19 6.59 -0.61 -7.47
C SER A 19 5.40 -1.12 -8.29
N ALA A 20 5.41 -2.38 -8.72
CA ALA A 20 4.31 -2.97 -9.50
C ALA A 20 2.99 -3.04 -8.70
N ALA A 21 3.06 -3.17 -7.38
CA ALA A 21 1.91 -3.24 -6.50
C ALA A 21 2.31 -2.96 -5.05
N ILE A 22 1.35 -2.46 -4.27
CA ILE A 22 1.40 -2.51 -2.82
C ILE A 22 0.52 -3.66 -2.32
N GLY A 23 0.72 -4.11 -1.09
CA GLY A 23 -0.10 -5.18 -0.56
C GLY A 23 -0.01 -5.38 0.93
N VAL A 24 -0.81 -6.32 1.40
CA VAL A 24 -0.89 -6.71 2.81
C VAL A 24 -1.09 -8.21 2.93
N THR A 25 -0.45 -8.80 3.93
CA THR A 25 -0.76 -10.13 4.44
C THR A 25 -1.38 -9.99 5.83
N ILE A 26 -2.51 -10.65 6.05
CA ILE A 26 -3.28 -10.62 7.29
C ILE A 26 -3.40 -12.05 7.82
N GLU A 27 -3.00 -12.28 9.06
CA GLU A 27 -3.10 -13.55 9.77
C GLU A 27 -4.06 -13.42 10.96
N GLY A 28 -4.61 -14.55 11.41
CA GLY A 28 -5.46 -14.62 12.60
C GLY A 28 -6.97 -14.48 12.32
N LEU A 29 -7.37 -14.28 11.06
CA LEU A 29 -8.78 -14.31 10.68
C LEU A 29 -9.35 -15.74 10.82
N PRO A 30 -10.44 -15.94 11.57
CA PRO A 30 -11.07 -17.25 11.69
C PRO A 30 -11.53 -17.80 10.34
N ALA A 31 -11.40 -19.12 10.17
CA ALA A 31 -12.02 -19.80 9.04
C ALA A 31 -13.55 -19.63 9.09
N GLY A 32 -14.18 -19.41 7.93
CA GLY A 32 -15.62 -19.18 7.84
C GLY A 32 -16.04 -17.72 7.96
N SER A 33 -15.12 -16.77 8.20
CA SER A 33 -15.46 -15.35 8.15
C SER A 33 -15.81 -14.90 6.73
N GLU A 34 -17.00 -14.33 6.56
CA GLU A 34 -17.43 -13.77 5.28
C GLU A 34 -16.67 -12.48 4.96
N ILE A 35 -16.24 -12.36 3.71
CA ILE A 35 -15.60 -11.18 3.14
C ILE A 35 -16.62 -10.46 2.26
N ASP A 36 -17.18 -9.37 2.77
CA ASP A 36 -18.08 -8.52 1.99
C ASP A 36 -17.28 -7.66 1.01
N ALA A 37 -17.20 -8.14 -0.24
CA ALA A 37 -16.51 -7.46 -1.31
C ALA A 37 -17.11 -6.08 -1.64
N ALA A 38 -18.43 -5.90 -1.46
CA ALA A 38 -19.09 -4.63 -1.75
C ALA A 38 -18.78 -3.59 -0.66
N ALA A 39 -18.82 -3.99 0.62
CA ALA A 39 -18.41 -3.14 1.72
C ALA A 39 -16.92 -2.77 1.63
N LEU A 40 -16.07 -3.74 1.26
CA LEU A 40 -14.64 -3.50 1.03
C LEU A 40 -14.44 -2.49 -0.10
N GLN A 41 -15.09 -2.67 -1.25
CA GLN A 41 -14.96 -1.75 -2.38
C GLN A 41 -15.43 -0.34 -2.00
N SER A 42 -16.58 -0.21 -1.32
CA SER A 42 -17.06 1.10 -0.84
C SER A 42 -16.09 1.77 0.13
N PHE A 43 -15.44 0.98 0.99
CA PHE A 43 -14.39 1.49 1.88
C PHE A 43 -13.18 1.99 1.10
N MET A 44 -12.71 1.22 0.11
CA MET A 44 -11.58 1.59 -0.74
C MET A 44 -11.86 2.85 -1.56
N GLU A 45 -13.06 2.98 -2.11
CA GLU A 45 -13.49 4.17 -2.86
C GLU A 45 -13.40 5.46 -2.02
N ARG A 46 -13.60 5.39 -0.71
CA ARG A 46 -13.45 6.56 0.19
C ARG A 46 -12.00 7.03 0.29
N ARG A 47 -11.04 6.12 0.14
CA ARG A 47 -9.59 6.42 0.14
C ARG A 47 -9.14 6.94 -1.23
N ALA A 48 -9.77 6.46 -2.30
CA ALA A 48 -9.31 6.72 -3.66
C ALA A 48 -9.14 8.23 -3.96
N PRO A 49 -7.98 8.64 -4.52
CA PRO A 49 -7.71 10.03 -4.87
C PRO A 49 -8.57 10.51 -6.04
N GLY A 50 -8.57 11.82 -6.31
CA GLY A 50 -9.23 12.41 -7.49
C GLY A 50 -10.68 12.83 -7.26
N ARG A 51 -11.13 12.94 -6.00
CA ARG A 51 -12.49 13.40 -5.66
C ARG A 51 -12.61 14.93 -5.62
N ASP A 52 -11.50 15.63 -5.45
CA ASP A 52 -11.41 17.07 -5.31
C ASP A 52 -10.12 17.63 -5.95
N ALA A 53 -10.15 18.91 -6.32
CA ALA A 53 -9.06 19.58 -7.04
C ALA A 53 -7.74 19.68 -6.24
N LEU A 54 -7.77 19.36 -4.94
CA LEU A 54 -6.62 19.35 -4.04
C LEU A 54 -5.96 17.97 -3.95
N SER A 55 -6.60 16.91 -4.46
CA SER A 55 -6.04 15.56 -4.47
C SER A 55 -5.18 15.30 -5.71
N THR A 56 -4.40 14.23 -5.67
CA THR A 56 -3.55 13.85 -6.81
C THR A 56 -4.41 13.58 -8.03
N ALA A 57 -3.93 13.96 -9.22
CA ALA A 57 -4.62 13.65 -10.47
C ALA A 57 -4.58 12.15 -10.85
N ARG A 58 -3.82 11.33 -10.11
CA ARG A 58 -3.74 9.88 -10.34
C ARG A 58 -5.11 9.26 -10.10
N ARG A 59 -5.50 8.34 -10.98
CA ARG A 59 -6.70 7.51 -10.83
C ARG A 59 -6.25 6.07 -10.68
N GLU A 60 -6.15 5.63 -9.43
CA GLU A 60 -5.98 4.22 -9.11
C GLU A 60 -7.35 3.62 -8.83
N ALA A 61 -7.61 2.43 -9.36
CA ALA A 61 -8.87 1.74 -9.14
C ALA A 61 -9.06 1.33 -7.68
N ASP A 62 -7.97 1.29 -6.91
CA ASP A 62 -7.93 0.92 -5.49
C ASP A 62 -8.69 -0.39 -5.19
N ALA A 63 -8.68 -1.31 -6.16
CA ALA A 63 -9.36 -2.59 -6.08
C ALA A 63 -8.39 -3.67 -5.60
N PRO A 64 -8.58 -4.25 -4.40
CA PRO A 64 -7.72 -5.30 -3.89
C PRO A 64 -7.91 -6.61 -4.67
N GLU A 65 -6.82 -7.19 -5.14
CA GLU A 65 -6.74 -8.54 -5.70
C GLU A 65 -6.31 -9.51 -4.60
N PHE A 66 -7.20 -10.42 -4.17
CA PHE A 66 -6.85 -11.47 -3.21
C PHE A 66 -6.03 -12.57 -3.89
N LEU A 67 -4.81 -12.79 -3.42
CA LEU A 67 -3.91 -13.83 -3.91
C LEU A 67 -4.12 -15.17 -3.20
N CYS A 68 -4.48 -15.14 -1.91
CA CYS A 68 -4.72 -16.35 -1.10
C CYS A 68 -5.56 -16.05 0.15
N GLY A 69 -5.93 -17.11 0.88
CA GLY A 69 -6.63 -17.04 2.16
C GLY A 69 -8.14 -16.78 2.07
N VAL A 70 -8.66 -16.48 0.88
CA VAL A 70 -10.11 -16.32 0.62
C VAL A 70 -10.53 -17.30 -0.47
N LYS A 71 -11.66 -17.98 -0.25
CA LYS A 71 -12.30 -18.85 -1.25
C LYS A 71 -13.80 -18.59 -1.23
N ASN A 72 -14.39 -18.32 -2.40
CA ASN A 72 -15.82 -18.05 -2.55
C ASN A 72 -16.34 -16.94 -1.60
N GLY A 73 -15.54 -15.89 -1.37
CA GLY A 73 -15.89 -14.80 -0.45
C GLY A 73 -15.79 -15.15 1.03
N VAL A 74 -15.14 -16.26 1.40
CA VAL A 74 -14.99 -16.70 2.79
C VAL A 74 -13.52 -16.93 3.13
N ALA A 75 -13.09 -16.47 4.31
CA ALA A 75 -11.76 -16.72 4.83
C ALA A 75 -11.55 -18.21 5.12
N THR A 76 -10.40 -18.74 4.71
CA THR A 76 -10.08 -20.17 4.90
C THR A 76 -9.38 -20.46 6.23
N GLY A 77 -9.04 -19.42 7.01
CA GLY A 77 -8.19 -19.51 8.20
C GLY A 77 -6.69 -19.50 7.89
N ALA A 78 -6.31 -19.63 6.62
CA ALA A 78 -4.95 -19.36 6.17
C ALA A 78 -4.70 -17.84 6.10
N PRO A 79 -3.42 -17.39 6.08
CA PRO A 79 -3.11 -15.99 5.87
C PRO A 79 -3.77 -15.46 4.59
N ILE A 80 -4.43 -14.31 4.70
CA ILE A 80 -5.01 -13.61 3.54
C ILE A 80 -3.95 -12.67 3.00
N THR A 81 -3.60 -12.81 1.73
CA THR A 81 -2.73 -11.85 1.05
C THR A 81 -3.49 -11.17 -0.06
N ALA A 82 -3.45 -9.84 -0.09
CA ALA A 82 -4.07 -9.03 -1.12
C ALA A 82 -3.10 -7.97 -1.64
N VAL A 83 -3.24 -7.61 -2.92
CA VAL A 83 -2.44 -6.59 -3.57
C VAL A 83 -3.31 -5.55 -4.27
N ILE A 84 -2.80 -4.32 -4.38
CA ILE A 84 -3.37 -3.26 -5.22
C ILE A 84 -2.28 -2.91 -6.23
N ARG A 85 -2.62 -2.97 -7.52
CA ARG A 85 -1.67 -2.71 -8.60
C ARG A 85 -1.52 -1.20 -8.82
N ASN A 86 -0.28 -0.73 -8.86
CA ASN A 86 0.00 0.66 -9.18
C ASN A 86 -0.07 0.83 -10.71
N SER A 87 -1.02 1.61 -11.23
CA SER A 87 -1.27 1.73 -12.68
C SER A 87 -0.82 3.05 -13.30
N ASP A 88 -0.52 4.09 -12.51
CA ASP A 88 -0.13 5.43 -12.99
C ASP A 88 1.09 5.97 -12.23
N THR A 89 2.19 5.20 -12.27
CA THR A 89 3.46 5.58 -11.63
C THR A 89 4.28 6.48 -12.54
N ARG A 90 4.56 7.72 -12.11
CA ARG A 90 5.39 8.68 -12.86
C ARG A 90 6.70 8.99 -12.14
N SER A 91 7.66 8.06 -12.21
CA SER A 91 8.89 8.15 -11.41
C SER A 91 9.80 9.32 -11.77
N GLN A 92 9.70 9.83 -13.01
CA GLN A 92 10.55 10.94 -13.50
C GLN A 92 10.32 12.26 -12.75
N ASP A 93 9.12 12.47 -12.19
CA ASP A 93 8.76 13.71 -11.48
C ASP A 93 9.55 13.91 -10.17
N TYR A 94 10.28 12.88 -9.70
CA TYR A 94 10.95 12.86 -8.39
C TYR A 94 12.48 12.79 -8.47
N ALA A 95 13.08 12.88 -9.66
CA ALA A 95 14.52 12.74 -9.84
C ALA A 95 15.36 13.79 -9.08
N ASN A 96 14.80 14.97 -8.81
CA ASN A 96 15.46 16.06 -8.09
C ASN A 96 15.56 15.82 -6.57
N LEU A 97 14.76 14.90 -6.01
CA LEU A 97 14.73 14.64 -4.57
C LEU A 97 16.05 14.10 -4.02
N ALA A 98 16.91 13.56 -4.89
CA ALA A 98 18.25 13.16 -4.49
C ALA A 98 19.17 14.33 -4.09
N ASN A 99 18.91 15.52 -4.64
CA ASN A 99 19.72 16.72 -4.37
C ASN A 99 19.00 17.72 -3.47
N VAL A 100 17.66 17.72 -3.49
CA VAL A 100 16.83 18.68 -2.74
C VAL A 100 15.74 17.91 -1.98
N PRO A 101 16.02 17.47 -0.74
CA PRO A 101 15.03 16.80 0.11
C PRO A 101 13.88 17.76 0.44
N ARG A 102 12.63 17.29 0.37
CA ARG A 102 11.46 18.12 0.70
C ARG A 102 11.38 18.35 2.21
N PRO A 103 11.25 19.61 2.67
CA PRO A 103 11.02 19.90 4.08
C PRO A 103 9.78 19.17 4.62
N GLY A 104 9.93 18.49 5.76
CA GLY A 104 8.85 17.72 6.41
C GLY A 104 8.61 16.32 5.87
N HIS A 105 9.31 15.90 4.80
CA HIS A 105 9.22 14.54 4.26
C HIS A 105 10.33 13.62 4.78
N ALA A 106 10.17 12.32 4.54
CA ALA A 106 11.13 11.29 4.93
C ALA A 106 12.40 11.25 4.05
N ASP A 107 12.50 12.09 3.01
CA ASP A 107 13.55 12.06 1.99
C ASP A 107 14.98 11.98 2.59
N PHE A 108 15.37 12.96 3.41
CA PHE A 108 16.70 13.02 4.05
C PHE A 108 16.92 11.95 5.13
N PRO A 109 16.02 11.76 6.13
CA PRO A 109 16.25 10.74 7.15
C PRO A 109 16.27 9.32 6.59
N ALA A 110 15.50 9.03 5.53
CA ALA A 110 15.57 7.75 4.85
C ALA A 110 16.92 7.58 4.13
N GLU A 111 17.41 8.61 3.44
CA GLU A 111 18.72 8.57 2.78
C GLU A 111 19.85 8.25 3.76
N VAL A 112 19.88 8.94 4.91
CA VAL A 112 20.89 8.68 5.95
C VAL A 112 20.76 7.27 6.52
N LYS A 113 19.53 6.82 6.79
CA LYS A 113 19.26 5.52 7.41
C LYS A 113 19.59 4.33 6.51
N PHE A 114 19.25 4.43 5.23
CA PHE A 114 19.37 3.34 4.26
C PHE A 114 20.60 3.48 3.36
N GLY A 115 21.48 4.44 3.63
CA GLY A 115 22.70 4.67 2.83
C GLY A 115 22.40 5.04 1.38
N GLY A 116 21.26 5.68 1.13
CA GLY A 116 20.83 6.09 -0.21
C GLY A 116 20.20 5.00 -1.08
N HIS A 117 19.99 3.79 -0.56
CA HIS A 117 19.42 2.65 -1.30
C HIS A 117 17.89 2.56 -1.27
N GLN A 118 17.20 3.44 -0.55
CA GLN A 118 15.74 3.51 -0.55
C GLN A 118 15.19 3.96 -1.90
N ASP A 119 14.00 3.49 -2.29
CA ASP A 119 13.28 4.10 -3.40
C ASP A 119 12.88 5.54 -3.04
N ARG A 120 13.40 6.49 -3.83
CA ARG A 120 13.17 7.94 -3.67
C ARG A 120 11.96 8.40 -4.48
N SER A 121 11.40 7.55 -5.33
CA SER A 121 10.28 7.89 -6.20
C SER A 121 9.02 8.13 -5.37
N GLY A 122 8.38 9.29 -5.55
CA GLY A 122 7.17 9.64 -4.81
C GLY A 122 7.41 9.80 -3.31
N GLY A 123 6.82 8.90 -2.53
CA GLY A 123 7.09 8.76 -1.09
C GLY A 123 7.81 7.45 -0.74
N GLY A 124 8.21 6.65 -1.73
CA GLY A 124 8.80 5.33 -1.53
C GLY A 124 7.89 4.42 -0.68
N HIS A 125 8.47 3.80 0.35
CA HIS A 125 7.78 3.03 1.39
C HIS A 125 7.23 3.90 2.54
N PHE A 126 7.43 5.23 2.50
CA PHE A 126 7.20 6.13 3.64
C PHE A 126 5.91 6.96 3.52
N SER A 127 5.08 6.68 2.51
CA SER A 127 3.81 7.36 2.25
C SER A 127 2.61 6.65 2.87
#